data_AF-A0A7M1XM26-F1
#
_entry.id   AF-A0A7M1XM26-F1
#
_cell.length_a   1.000
_cell.length_b   1.000
_cell.length_c   1.000
_cell.angle_alpha   90.00
_cell.angle_beta   90.00
_cell.angle_gamma   90.00
#
_symmetry.space_group_name_H-M   'P 1'
#
loop_
_entity.id
_entity.type
_entity.pdbx_description
1 polymer ?
#
loop_
_entity_poly.entity_id
_entity_poly.type
_entity_poly.pdbx_seq_one_letter_code
_entity_poly.pdbx_strand_id
1 'polypeptide(L)'
;MTCLNRFILNFPCPTCGVTHAMLSLLQGNLKQYFYFNAMALPMCIATVSFFLGIILKKRILKTASLSIFIINIPYYVFRLYNGLIPEY
;
A
#
# COMPACT_ATOMS: atom_id res chain seq x y z
N MET A 1 10.43 2.59 11.95
CA MET A 1 10.18 1.43 12.84
C MET A 1 10.46 0.18 12.05
N THR A 2 11.37 -0.65 12.56
CA THR A 2 11.83 -1.90 11.94
C THR A 2 10.64 -2.81 11.62
N CYS A 3 10.49 -3.18 10.34
CA CYS A 3 9.44 -4.09 9.92
C CYS A 3 9.76 -5.50 10.47
N LEU A 4 8.96 -5.97 11.44
CA LEU A 4 9.12 -7.30 12.05
C LEU A 4 9.19 -8.42 11.00
N ASN A 5 8.41 -8.28 9.92
CA ASN A 5 8.44 -9.18 8.76
C ASN A 5 9.82 -9.25 8.09
N ARG A 6 10.52 -8.11 7.96
CA ARG A 6 11.84 -8.08 7.33
C ARG A 6 12.90 -8.71 8.22
N PHE A 7 12.77 -8.57 9.54
CA PHE A 7 13.67 -9.18 10.51
C PHE A 7 13.52 -10.71 10.55
N ILE A 8 12.29 -11.22 10.44
CA ILE A 8 11.99 -12.65 10.55
C ILE A 8 12.12 -13.38 9.20
N LEU A 9 11.64 -12.77 8.10
CA LEU A 9 11.53 -13.42 6.79
C LEU A 9 12.62 -12.96 5.81
N ASN A 10 13.49 -12.01 6.18
CA ASN A 10 14.47 -11.34 5.29
C ASN A 10 13.85 -10.72 4.02
N PHE A 11 12.52 -10.66 3.94
CA PHE A 11 11.80 -10.18 2.78
C PHE A 11 10.92 -8.99 3.18
N PRO A 12 10.96 -7.88 2.44
CA PRO A 12 10.02 -6.80 2.66
C PRO A 12 8.60 -7.26 2.33
N CYS A 13 7.61 -6.57 2.88
CA CYS A 13 6.19 -6.86 2.70
C CYS A 13 5.57 -5.94 1.63
N PRO A 14 4.52 -6.37 0.92
CA PRO A 14 3.86 -5.53 -0.10
C PRO A 14 3.25 -4.24 0.48
N THR A 15 2.92 -4.25 1.77
CA THR A 15 2.40 -3.10 2.52
C THR A 15 3.49 -2.29 3.24
N CYS A 16 4.77 -2.63 3.04
CA CYS A 16 5.86 -1.94 3.71
C CYS A 16 5.97 -0.48 3.21
N GLY A 17 6.16 0.44 4.15
CA GLY A 17 6.20 1.88 3.89
C GLY A 17 4.83 2.57 3.75
N VAL A 18 3.69 1.86 3.79
CA VAL A 18 2.35 2.48 3.69
C VAL A 18 2.09 3.46 4.83
N THR A 19 2.43 3.08 6.08
CA THR A 19 2.24 3.95 7.24
C THR A 19 3.09 5.23 7.16
N HIS A 20 4.34 5.11 6.72
CA HIS A 20 5.24 6.25 6.53
C HIS A 20 4.81 7.14 5.35
N ALA A 21 4.31 6.54 4.26
CA ALA A 21 3.73 7.26 3.15
C ALA A 21 2.52 8.08 3.62
N MET A 22 1.60 7.46 4.37
CA MET A 22 0.42 8.14 4.92
C MET A 22 0.78 9.25 5.89
N LEU A 23 1.76 9.02 6.77
CA LEU A 23 2.25 10.06 7.68
C LEU A 23 2.83 11.25 6.91
N SER A 24 3.61 10.98 5.85
CA SER A 24 4.17 12.01 4.98
C SER A 24 3.09 12.78 4.23
N LEU A 25 2.03 12.09 3.78
CA LEU A 25 0.86 12.69 3.16
C LEU A 25 0.14 13.63 4.15
N LEU A 26 -0.02 13.19 5.40
CA LEU A 26 -0.65 13.98 6.47
C LEU A 26 0.18 15.24 6.82
N GLN A 27 1.51 15.15 6.69
CA GLN A 27 2.43 16.27 6.82
C GLN A 27 2.49 17.16 5.56
N GLY A 28 1.72 16.86 4.52
CA GLY A 28 1.72 17.59 3.24
C GLY A 28 2.94 17.33 2.36
N ASN A 29 3.79 16.37 2.72
CA ASN A 29 5.01 16.05 1.97
C ASN A 29 4.76 14.97 0.91
N LEU A 30 4.27 15.40 -0.25
CA LEU A 30 4.00 14.51 -1.39
C LEU A 30 5.26 13.82 -1.92
N LYS A 31 6.41 14.50 -1.91
CA LYS A 31 7.68 13.93 -2.40
C LYS A 31 8.06 12.69 -1.58
N GLN A 32 7.92 12.80 -0.27
CA GLN A 32 8.22 11.72 0.66
C GLN A 32 7.14 10.62 0.64
N TYR A 33 5.87 10.97 0.37
CA TYR A 33 4.81 10.00 0.11
C TYR A 33 5.14 9.07 -1.07
N PHE A 34 5.53 9.63 -2.23
CA PHE A 34 5.88 8.84 -3.41
C PHE A 34 7.13 7.99 -3.21
N TYR A 35 8.09 8.52 -2.44
CA TYR A 35 9.30 7.79 -2.07
C TYR A 35 8.99 6.54 -1.22
N PHE A 36 8.06 6.64 -0.26
CA PHE A 36 7.75 5.52 0.61
C PHE A 36 6.81 4.48 0.00
N ASN A 37 5.68 4.88 -0.60
CA ASN A 37 4.81 3.97 -1.33
C ASN A 37 3.73 4.75 -2.11
N ALA A 38 3.91 4.90 -3.43
CA ALA A 38 2.91 5.57 -4.28
C ALA A 38 1.53 4.87 -4.28
N MET A 39 1.47 3.57 -4.03
CA MET A 39 0.21 2.82 -3.92
C MET A 39 -0.41 2.83 -2.52
N ALA A 40 0.16 3.54 -1.54
CA ALA A 40 -0.42 3.65 -0.21
C ALA A 40 -1.83 4.25 -0.24
N LEU A 41 -2.04 5.35 -0.96
CA LEU A 41 -3.33 6.02 -1.08
C LEU A 41 -4.37 5.17 -1.81
N PRO A 42 -4.07 4.60 -3.01
CA PRO A 42 -4.97 3.65 -3.65
C PRO A 42 -5.36 2.46 -2.75
N MET A 43 -4.40 1.90 -2.00
CA MET A 43 -4.65 0.82 -1.05
C MET A 43 -5.62 1.24 0.07
N CYS A 44 -5.40 2.39 0.70
CA CYS A 44 -6.29 2.90 1.75
C CYS A 44 -7.68 3.23 1.20
N ILE A 45 -7.78 3.78 -0.01
CA ILE A 45 -9.07 4.01 -0.66
C ILE A 45 -9.76 2.68 -0.98
N ALA A 46 -9.01 1.68 -1.44
CA ALA A 46 -9.53 0.35 -1.73
C ALA A 46 -10.04 -0.34 -0.46
N THR A 47 -9.33 -0.29 0.68
CA THR A 47 -9.81 -0.87 1.94
C THR A 47 -11.12 -0.22 2.38
N VAL A 48 -11.17 1.11 2.42
CA VAL A 48 -12.39 1.85 2.80
C VAL A 48 -13.54 1.53 1.85
N SER A 49 -13.29 1.54 0.54
CA SER A 49 -14.30 1.23 -0.49
C SER A 49 -14.80 -0.21 -0.40
N PHE A 50 -13.95 -1.16 0.01
CA PHE A 50 -14.36 -2.54 0.24
C PHE A 50 -15.34 -2.66 1.40
N PHE A 51 -15.02 -2.05 2.54
CA PHE A 51 -15.90 -2.01 3.71
C PHE A 51 -17.22 -1.30 3.39
N LEU A 52 -17.15 -0.16 2.70
CA LEU A 52 -18.34 0.56 2.26
C LEU A 52 -19.19 -0.29 1.30
N GLY A 53 -18.54 -1.01 0.37
CA GLY A 53 -19.20 -1.94 -0.55
C GLY A 53 -19.87 -3.13 0.15
N ILE A 54 -19.32 -3.59 1.28
CA ILE A 54 -19.95 -4.60 2.14
C ILE A 54 -21.19 -4.02 2.81
N ILE A 55 -21.06 -2.86 3.47
CA ILE A 55 -22.15 -2.20 4.21
C ILE A 55 -23.31 -1.84 3.26
N LEU A 56 -22.99 -1.23 2.12
CA LEU A 56 -23.96 -0.80 1.11
C LEU A 56 -24.41 -1.94 0.16
N LYS A 57 -23.86 -3.14 0.32
CA LYS A 57 -24.07 -4.32 -0.54
C LYS A 57 -23.85 -4.04 -2.04
N LYS A 58 -22.99 -3.09 -2.40
CA LYS A 58 -22.68 -2.71 -3.78
C LYS A 58 -21.55 -3.60 -4.32
N ARG A 59 -21.89 -4.52 -5.23
CA ARG A 59 -20.89 -5.41 -5.88
C ARG A 59 -19.79 -4.65 -6.62
N ILE A 60 -20.12 -3.54 -7.27
CA ILE A 60 -19.16 -2.72 -8.04
C ILE A 60 -18.00 -2.23 -7.16
N LEU A 61 -18.29 -1.69 -5.97
CA LEU A 61 -17.26 -1.21 -5.04
C LEU A 61 -16.35 -2.35 -4.55
N LYS A 62 -16.93 -3.53 -4.28
CA LYS A 62 -16.17 -4.71 -3.86
C LYS A 62 -15.22 -5.18 -4.97
N THR A 63 -15.72 -5.28 -6.20
CA THR A 63 -14.90 -5.72 -7.35
C THR A 63 -13.81 -4.71 -7.69
N ALA A 64 -14.13 -3.41 -7.67
CA ALA A 64 -13.16 -2.34 -7.93
C ALA A 64 -12.07 -2.25 -6.86
N SER A 65 -12.40 -2.50 -5.60
CA SER A 65 -11.39 -2.58 -4.54
C SER A 65 -10.47 -3.79 -4.73
N LEU A 66 -11.03 -4.96 -5.05
CA LEU A 66 -10.25 -6.18 -5.26
C LEU A 66 -9.26 -6.03 -6.42
N SER A 67 -9.65 -5.38 -7.52
CA SER A 67 -8.74 -5.14 -8.64
C SER A 67 -7.55 -4.26 -8.26
N ILE A 68 -7.72 -3.25 -7.39
CA ILE A 68 -6.62 -2.43 -6.88
C ILE A 68 -5.60 -3.26 -6.09
N PHE A 69 -6.07 -4.21 -5.26
CA PHE A 69 -5.17 -5.13 -4.56
C PHE A 69 -4.41 -6.06 -5.52
N ILE A 70 -5.08 -6.56 -6.55
CA ILE A 70 -4.45 -7.40 -7.57
C ILE A 70 -3.36 -6.63 -8.32
N ILE A 71 -3.61 -5.37 -8.70
CA ILE A 71 -2.62 -4.50 -9.38
C ILE A 71 -1.45 -4.14 -8.46
N ASN A 72 -1.67 -4.12 -7.15
CA ASN A 72 -0.59 -3.85 -6.20
C ASN A 72 0.50 -4.92 -6.21
N ILE A 73 0.14 -6.19 -6.46
CA ILE A 73 1.10 -7.30 -6.51
C ILE A 73 2.20 -7.08 -7.57
N PRO A 74 1.91 -6.86 -8.87
CA PRO A 74 2.95 -6.61 -9.88
C PRO A 74 3.71 -5.31 -9.62
N TYR A 75 3.06 -4.26 -9.09
CA TYR A 75 3.76 -3.03 -8.68
C TYR A 75 4.77 -3.31 -7.56
N TYR A 76 4.39 -4.11 -6.57
CA TYR A 76 5.27 -4.54 -5.50
C TYR A 76 6.45 -5.35 -6.03
N VAL A 77 6.22 -6.32 -6.93
CA VAL A 77 7.28 -7.13 -7.55
C VAL A 77 8.27 -6.25 -8.33
N PHE A 78 7.77 -5.29 -9.12
CA PHE A 78 8.61 -4.32 -9.82
C PHE A 78 9.47 -3.50 -8.85
N ARG A 79 8.86 -3.02 -7.77
CA ARG A 79 9.54 -2.20 -6.76
C ARG A 79 10.59 -2.99 -5.97
N LEU A 80 10.31 -4.26 -5.71
CA LEU A 80 11.23 -5.21 -5.08
C LEU A 80 12.43 -5.51 -5.98
N TYR A 81 12.20 -5.77 -7.27
CA TYR A 81 13.26 -6.03 -8.24
C TYR A 81 14.24 -4.85 -8.37
N ASN A 82 13.71 -3.62 -8.33
CA ASN A 82 14.52 -2.41 -8.40
C ASN A 82 15.14 -1.99 -7.04
N GLY A 83 14.90 -2.73 -5.96
CA GLY A 83 15.42 -2.37 -4.62
C GLY A 83 14.89 -1.03 -4.09
N LEU A 84 13.76 -0.53 -4.59
CA LEU A 84 13.15 0.76 -4.23
C LEU A 84 12.37 0.70 -2.90
N ILE A 85 12.77 -0.23 -2.03
CA ILE A 85 12.14 -0.44 -0.73
C ILE A 85 13.11 0.16 0.29
N PRO A 86 12.82 1.35 0.83
CA PRO A 86 13.73 2.01 1.74
C PRO A 86 13.94 1.15 2.99
N GLU A 87 15.23 0.98 3.31
CA GLU A 87 15.71 0.26 4.46
C GLU A 87 15.69 1.22 5.66
N TYR A 88 14.86 0.95 6.67
CA TYR A 88 14.86 1.68 7.94
C TYR A 88 15.05 0.73 9.11
#